data_AF-A0A1F6RNI8-F1
#
_entry.id   AF-A0A1F6RNI8-F1
#
_cell.length_a   1.000
_cell.length_b   1.000
_cell.length_c   1.000
_cell.angle_alpha   90.00
_cell.angle_beta   90.00
_cell.angle_gamma   90.00
#
_symmetry.space_group_name_H-M   'P 1'
#
loop_
_entity.id
_entity.type
_entity.pdbx_description
1 polymer ?
#
loop_
_entity_poly.entity_id
_entity_poly.type
_entity_poly.pdbx_seq_one_letter_code
_entity_poly.pdbx_strand_id
1 'polypeptide(L)'
;MRIPSLRHKKARGSVLVFSLIVLSFLLISALSVAAVAVSETKTSIAVNRSSVAFQAADSGVEILLEKIYSGSCDSSALSCLGTCSGGEITGNVGSGNYKINFYENDGAHISSCSTTTWRTDVVHLKSEGIYGRTTRAVEVEVKHP
;
A
#
# COMPACT_ATOMS: atom_id res chain seq x y z
N MET A 1 -27.93 85.45 -1.05
CA MET A 1 -27.25 84.36 -1.77
C MET A 1 -26.89 83.28 -0.76
N ARG A 2 -27.57 82.11 -0.77
CA ARG A 2 -27.40 81.04 0.23
C ARG A 2 -26.77 79.84 -0.47
N ILE A 3 -25.55 79.48 -0.09
CA ILE A 3 -24.83 78.32 -0.63
C ILE A 3 -25.37 77.07 0.09
N PRO A 4 -25.91 76.05 -0.61
CA PRO A 4 -26.36 74.84 0.04
C PRO A 4 -25.13 74.00 0.44
N SER A 5 -25.06 73.62 1.72
CA SER A 5 -24.02 72.73 2.23
C SER A 5 -24.24 71.29 1.74
N LEU A 6 -23.23 70.74 1.06
CA LEU A 6 -23.21 69.35 0.63
C LEU A 6 -23.12 68.44 1.87
N ARG A 7 -24.26 67.86 2.23
CA ARG A 7 -24.39 66.90 3.33
C ARG A 7 -23.75 65.57 2.90
N HIS A 8 -22.49 65.36 3.27
CA HIS A 8 -21.81 64.07 3.07
C HIS A 8 -22.52 62.96 3.88
N LYS A 9 -23.36 62.16 3.22
CA LYS A 9 -23.83 60.87 3.75
C LYS A 9 -22.61 59.96 3.86
N LYS A 10 -22.18 59.67 5.09
CA LYS A 10 -21.10 58.71 5.39
C LYS A 10 -21.41 57.34 4.79
N ALA A 11 -20.57 56.89 3.85
CA ALA A 11 -20.60 55.56 3.22
C ALA A 11 -20.14 54.43 4.16
N ARG A 12 -20.76 54.31 5.34
CA ARG A 12 -20.37 53.31 6.36
C ARG A 12 -20.78 51.87 6.02
N GLY A 13 -21.71 51.67 5.07
CA GLY A 13 -22.10 50.34 4.59
C GLY A 13 -21.10 49.70 3.61
N SER A 14 -20.29 50.50 2.91
CA SER A 14 -19.39 50.00 1.84
C SER A 14 -18.19 49.22 2.40
N VAL A 15 -17.65 49.65 3.55
CA VAL A 15 -16.48 49.00 4.18
C VAL A 15 -16.80 47.58 4.62
N LEU A 16 -17.99 47.34 5.16
CA LEU A 16 -18.37 46.02 5.67
C LEU A 16 -18.52 45.01 4.51
N VAL A 17 -19.11 45.42 3.40
CA VAL A 17 -19.23 44.58 2.19
C VAL A 17 -17.85 44.32 1.58
N PHE A 18 -17.00 45.35 1.49
CA PHE A 18 -15.64 45.19 1.00
C PHE A 18 -14.83 44.21 1.86
N SER A 19 -14.89 44.33 3.18
CA SER A 19 -14.26 43.40 4.11
C SER A 19 -14.78 41.97 3.92
N LEU A 20 -16.09 41.78 3.73
CA LEU A 20 -16.69 40.47 3.53
C LEU A 20 -16.23 39.83 2.20
N ILE A 21 -16.11 40.62 1.13
CA ILE A 21 -15.57 40.17 -0.16
C ILE A 21 -14.11 39.70 0.01
N VAL A 22 -13.26 40.50 0.66
CA VAL A 22 -11.86 40.12 0.91
C VAL A 22 -11.78 38.86 1.78
N LEU A 23 -12.59 38.77 2.84
CA LEU A 23 -12.63 37.59 3.71
C LEU A 23 -13.08 36.34 2.96
N SER A 24 -14.01 36.48 2.01
CA SER A 24 -14.48 35.37 1.17
C SER A 24 -13.36 34.85 0.28
N PHE A 25 -12.56 35.74 -0.34
CA PHE A 25 -11.40 35.33 -1.12
C PHE A 25 -10.33 34.63 -0.26
N LEU A 26 -10.07 35.15 0.94
CA LEU A 26 -9.14 34.52 1.89
C LEU A 26 -9.64 33.14 2.36
N LEU A 27 -10.95 33.00 2.58
CA LEU A 27 -11.54 31.74 2.98
C LEU A 27 -11.43 30.70 1.87
N ILE A 28 -11.76 31.07 0.63
CA ILE A 28 -11.68 30.17 -0.54
C ILE A 28 -10.25 29.69 -0.75
N SER A 29 -9.25 30.58 -0.65
CA SER A 29 -7.85 30.18 -0.81
C SER A 29 -7.41 29.24 0.32
N ALA A 30 -7.76 29.53 1.56
CA ALA A 30 -7.43 28.69 2.71
C ALA A 30 -8.07 27.29 2.60
N LEU A 31 -9.34 27.20 2.21
CA LEU A 31 -10.03 25.93 2.00
C LEU A 31 -9.38 25.11 0.89
N SER A 32 -8.94 25.76 -0.19
CA SER A 32 -8.29 25.07 -1.31
C SER A 32 -6.98 24.42 -0.85
N VAL A 33 -6.14 25.13 -0.10
CA VAL A 33 -4.90 24.59 0.45
C VAL A 33 -5.16 23.45 1.43
N ALA A 34 -6.15 23.61 2.32
CA ALA A 34 -6.51 22.58 3.28
C ALA A 34 -7.01 21.29 2.60
N ALA A 35 -7.82 21.43 1.55
CA ALA A 35 -8.32 20.30 0.78
C ALA A 35 -7.18 19.53 0.08
N VAL A 36 -6.23 20.24 -0.52
CA VAL A 36 -5.04 19.65 -1.14
C VAL A 36 -4.20 18.90 -0.10
N ALA A 37 -3.87 19.54 1.03
CA ALA A 37 -3.06 18.93 2.08
C ALA A 37 -3.67 17.63 2.62
N VAL A 38 -4.99 17.61 2.83
CA VAL A 38 -5.69 16.39 3.27
C VAL A 38 -5.66 15.30 2.20
N SER A 39 -5.84 15.67 0.93
CA SER A 39 -5.78 14.73 -0.20
C SER A 39 -4.39 14.10 -0.33
N GLU A 40 -3.34 14.91 -0.25
CA GLU A 40 -1.95 14.47 -0.31
C GLU A 40 -1.59 13.57 0.87
N THR A 41 -2.02 13.93 2.08
CA THR A 41 -1.79 13.10 3.28
C THR A 41 -2.43 11.73 3.15
N LYS A 42 -3.68 11.66 2.68
CA LYS A 42 -4.37 10.38 2.44
C LYS A 42 -3.65 9.55 1.40
N THR A 43 -3.19 10.19 0.32
CA THR A 43 -2.44 9.54 -0.75
C THR A 43 -1.11 9.00 -0.22
N SER A 44 -0.37 9.79 0.55
CA SER A 44 0.89 9.41 1.18
C SER A 44 0.74 8.20 2.09
N ILE A 45 -0.30 8.16 2.93
CA ILE A 45 -0.59 6.99 3.79
C ILE A 45 -0.87 5.75 2.95
N ALA A 46 -1.66 5.87 1.88
CA ALA A 46 -1.99 4.74 1.01
C ALA A 46 -0.75 4.23 0.27
N VAL A 47 0.10 5.13 -0.23
CA VAL A 47 1.39 4.79 -0.85
C VAL A 47 2.29 4.10 0.16
N ASN A 48 2.46 4.64 1.36
CA ASN A 48 3.28 4.02 2.39
C ASN A 48 2.82 2.60 2.72
N ARG A 49 1.50 2.39 2.91
CA ARG A 49 0.97 1.04 3.15
C ARG A 49 1.26 0.09 2.00
N SER A 50 1.12 0.57 0.77
CA SER A 50 1.44 -0.18 -0.44
C SER A 50 2.92 -0.54 -0.52
N SER A 51 3.83 0.39 -0.19
CA SER A 51 5.26 0.16 -0.20
C SER A 51 5.68 -0.86 0.86
N VAL A 52 5.10 -0.81 2.07
CA VAL A 52 5.39 -1.81 3.11
C VAL A 52 4.84 -3.19 2.72
N ALA A 53 3.62 -3.26 2.19
CA ALA A 53 3.06 -4.50 1.67
C ALA A 53 3.92 -5.09 0.54
N PHE A 54 4.40 -4.27 -0.39
CA PHE A 54 5.27 -4.74 -1.47
C PHE A 54 6.62 -5.24 -0.97
N GLN A 55 7.25 -4.52 -0.03
CA GLN A 55 8.50 -4.96 0.61
C GLN A 55 8.31 -6.29 1.34
N ALA A 56 7.21 -6.48 2.07
CA ALA A 56 6.93 -7.75 2.73
C ALA A 56 6.76 -8.90 1.72
N ALA A 57 6.08 -8.65 0.59
CA ALA A 57 5.96 -9.63 -0.48
C ALA A 57 7.34 -10.01 -1.06
N ASP A 58 8.15 -9.01 -1.41
CA ASP A 58 9.47 -9.18 -2.02
C ASP A 58 10.44 -9.89 -1.07
N SER A 59 10.51 -9.48 0.20
CA SER A 59 11.30 -10.19 1.21
C SER A 59 10.82 -11.63 1.44
N GLY A 60 9.51 -11.89 1.36
CA GLY A 60 8.97 -13.25 1.42
C GLY A 60 9.49 -14.12 0.28
N VAL A 61 9.54 -13.58 -0.95
CA VAL A 61 10.14 -14.24 -2.11
C VAL A 61 11.63 -14.53 -1.83
N GLU A 62 12.39 -13.53 -1.41
CA GLU A 62 13.83 -13.65 -1.17
C GLU A 62 14.17 -14.73 -0.12
N ILE A 63 13.50 -14.68 1.04
CA ILE A 63 13.69 -15.66 2.12
C ILE A 63 13.39 -17.09 1.62
N LEU A 64 12.35 -17.25 0.80
CA LEU A 64 11.96 -18.56 0.32
C LEU A 64 12.91 -19.07 -0.76
N LEU A 65 13.26 -18.23 -1.74
CA LEU A 65 14.22 -18.57 -2.79
C LEU A 65 15.58 -18.90 -2.20
N GLU A 66 16.02 -18.17 -1.17
CA GLU A 66 17.23 -18.51 -0.43
C GLU A 66 17.14 -19.94 0.12
N LYS A 67 16.03 -20.33 0.75
CA LYS A 67 15.87 -21.71 1.25
C LYS A 67 15.84 -22.77 0.16
N ILE A 68 15.20 -22.46 -0.97
CA ILE A 68 15.10 -23.38 -2.12
C ILE A 68 16.49 -23.61 -2.73
N TYR A 69 17.25 -22.55 -2.97
CA TYR A 69 18.55 -22.62 -3.66
C TYR A 69 19.74 -22.92 -2.74
N SER A 70 19.70 -22.51 -1.47
CA SER A 70 20.75 -22.86 -0.48
C SER A 70 20.70 -24.34 -0.07
N GLY A 71 19.58 -25.03 -0.34
CA GLY A 71 19.38 -26.41 0.09
C GLY A 71 19.18 -26.55 1.60
N SER A 72 18.97 -25.45 2.35
CA SER A 72 18.79 -25.48 3.81
C SER A 72 17.55 -26.24 4.28
N CYS A 73 16.62 -26.57 3.37
CA CYS A 73 15.61 -27.59 3.59
C CYS A 73 16.03 -28.92 2.94
N ASP A 74 16.41 -29.93 3.71
CA ASP A 74 16.66 -31.29 3.19
C ASP A 74 15.44 -32.22 3.28
N SER A 75 14.31 -31.72 3.77
CA SER A 75 13.08 -32.51 3.88
C SER A 75 12.37 -32.62 2.52
N SER A 76 11.74 -33.77 2.28
CA SER A 76 10.90 -33.97 1.11
C SER A 76 9.64 -33.10 1.16
N ALA A 77 9.14 -32.71 2.35
CA ALA A 77 7.86 -32.00 2.49
C ALA A 77 7.99 -30.47 2.35
N LEU A 78 7.04 -29.85 1.65
CA LEU A 78 6.94 -28.39 1.45
C LEU A 78 6.98 -27.58 2.76
N SER A 79 6.47 -28.15 3.86
CA SER A 79 6.47 -27.55 5.19
C SER A 79 7.86 -27.21 5.74
N CYS A 80 8.93 -27.71 5.14
CA CYS A 80 10.28 -27.37 5.54
C CYS A 80 10.67 -25.92 5.22
N LEU A 81 10.00 -25.30 4.25
CA LEU A 81 10.31 -23.94 3.81
C LEU A 81 9.90 -22.89 4.84
N GLY A 82 9.02 -23.25 5.79
CA GLY A 82 8.58 -22.36 6.86
C GLY A 82 7.27 -22.82 7.48
N THR A 83 6.60 -21.91 8.19
CA THR A 83 5.30 -22.17 8.81
C THR A 83 4.25 -22.37 7.72
N CYS A 84 3.87 -23.61 7.48
CA CYS A 84 2.96 -24.00 6.41
C CYS A 84 1.57 -24.36 6.93
N SER A 85 0.53 -23.84 6.29
CA SER A 85 -0.86 -24.25 6.51
C SER A 85 -1.62 -24.31 5.18
N GLY A 86 -2.22 -25.44 4.83
CA GLY A 86 -3.02 -25.55 3.59
C GLY A 86 -2.24 -25.31 2.28
N GLY A 87 -0.93 -25.61 2.25
CA GLY A 87 -0.07 -25.36 1.09
C GLY A 87 0.52 -23.94 1.05
N GLU A 88 0.22 -23.13 2.05
CA GLU A 88 0.64 -21.74 2.12
C GLU A 88 1.72 -21.54 3.19
N ILE A 89 2.80 -20.84 2.84
CA ILE A 89 3.86 -20.46 3.77
C ILE A 89 3.63 -19.03 4.24
N THR A 90 3.59 -18.82 5.55
CA THR A 90 3.36 -17.50 6.14
C THR A 90 4.53 -17.04 6.98
N GLY A 91 4.71 -15.72 7.07
CA GLY A 91 5.69 -15.12 7.93
C GLY A 91 5.54 -13.62 8.06
N ASN A 92 6.48 -12.99 8.75
CA ASN A 92 6.49 -11.57 9.05
C ASN A 92 7.86 -10.98 8.70
N VAL A 93 7.88 -9.80 8.07
CA VAL A 93 9.09 -9.01 7.84
C VAL A 93 8.83 -7.58 8.29
N GLY A 94 9.57 -7.14 9.31
CA GLY A 94 9.41 -5.83 9.92
C GLY A 94 7.97 -5.62 10.45
N SER A 95 7.24 -4.69 9.83
CA SER A 95 5.85 -4.39 10.18
C SER A 95 4.80 -5.02 9.26
N GLY A 96 5.23 -5.68 8.18
CA GLY A 96 4.37 -6.35 7.22
C GLY A 96 4.36 -7.87 7.41
N ASN A 97 3.31 -8.49 6.90
CA ASN A 97 3.17 -9.95 6.87
C ASN A 97 3.28 -10.41 5.42
N TYR A 98 3.73 -11.64 5.19
CA TYR A 98 3.68 -12.26 3.88
C TYR A 98 3.03 -13.63 3.94
N LYS A 99 2.45 -14.00 2.81
CA LYS A 99 1.79 -15.26 2.52
C LYS A 99 2.30 -15.72 1.16
N ILE A 100 2.75 -16.95 1.05
CA ILE A 100 3.30 -17.50 -0.19
C ILE A 100 2.49 -18.72 -0.59
N ASN A 101 2.00 -18.70 -1.83
CA ASN A 101 1.36 -19.82 -2.48
C ASN A 101 2.27 -20.34 -3.60
N PHE A 102 2.16 -21.62 -3.89
CA PHE A 102 2.97 -22.31 -4.89
C PHE A 102 2.09 -22.87 -5.99
N TYR A 103 2.60 -22.81 -7.21
CA TYR A 103 1.88 -23.28 -8.39
C TYR A 103 2.79 -24.11 -9.28
N GLU A 104 2.16 -25.09 -9.92
CA GLU A 104 2.75 -25.93 -10.94
C GLU A 104 2.79 -25.22 -12.31
N ASN A 105 3.47 -25.84 -13.29
CA ASN A 105 3.61 -25.30 -14.64
C ASN A 105 2.26 -25.09 -15.37
N ASP A 106 1.24 -25.87 -15.02
CA ASP A 106 -0.12 -25.74 -15.57
C ASP A 106 -0.97 -24.71 -14.81
N GLY A 107 -0.39 -24.07 -13.78
CA GLY A 107 -1.07 -23.13 -12.90
C GLY A 107 -1.85 -23.79 -11.75
N ALA A 108 -1.75 -25.11 -11.57
CA ALA A 108 -2.39 -25.79 -10.45
C ALA A 108 -1.77 -25.36 -9.11
N HIS A 109 -2.60 -25.07 -8.13
CA HIS A 109 -2.16 -24.66 -6.80
C HIS A 109 -1.76 -25.87 -5.95
N ILE A 110 -0.58 -25.83 -5.35
CA ILE A 110 -0.12 -26.85 -4.41
C ILE A 110 -0.75 -26.58 -3.04
N SER A 111 -1.85 -27.28 -2.74
CA SER A 111 -2.66 -27.05 -1.54
C SER A 111 -2.26 -27.84 -0.30
N SER A 112 -1.14 -28.58 -0.34
CA SER A 112 -0.69 -29.40 0.79
C SER A 112 0.74 -29.09 1.21
N CYS A 113 0.92 -28.87 2.50
CA CYS A 113 2.22 -28.72 3.14
C CYS A 113 3.02 -30.04 3.18
N SER A 114 2.35 -31.17 2.98
CA SER A 114 2.97 -32.49 2.97
C SER A 114 3.40 -32.93 1.57
N THR A 115 3.23 -32.11 0.54
CA THR A 115 3.63 -32.44 -0.83
C THR A 115 5.13 -32.74 -0.86
N THR A 116 5.48 -33.95 -1.30
CA THR A 116 6.88 -34.44 -1.32
C THR A 116 7.61 -34.14 -2.62
N THR A 117 6.86 -33.80 -3.66
CA THR A 117 7.32 -33.54 -5.03
C THR A 117 7.48 -32.04 -5.31
N TRP A 118 7.38 -31.19 -4.29
CA TRP A 118 7.42 -29.73 -4.45
C TRP A 118 8.69 -29.23 -5.16
N ARG A 119 9.83 -29.93 -5.00
CA ARG A 119 11.10 -29.61 -5.65
C ARG A 119 11.11 -29.80 -7.16
N THR A 120 10.12 -30.47 -7.73
CA THR A 120 9.98 -30.63 -9.18
C THR A 120 8.75 -29.89 -9.68
N ASP A 121 7.72 -29.83 -8.85
CA ASP A 121 6.39 -29.38 -9.25
C ASP A 121 6.26 -27.86 -9.10
N VAL A 122 6.94 -27.24 -8.15
CA VAL A 122 6.89 -25.78 -7.97
C VAL A 122 7.57 -25.10 -9.17
N VAL A 123 6.80 -24.39 -9.97
CA VAL A 123 7.35 -23.59 -11.09
C VAL A 123 7.10 -22.11 -10.88
N HIS A 124 5.99 -21.75 -10.24
CA HIS A 124 5.68 -20.37 -9.90
C HIS A 124 5.45 -20.24 -8.40
N LEU A 125 5.95 -19.15 -7.83
CA LEU A 125 5.65 -18.77 -6.46
C LEU A 125 5.00 -17.38 -6.46
N LYS A 126 3.92 -17.25 -5.71
CA LYS A 126 3.22 -15.98 -5.53
C LYS A 126 3.31 -15.59 -4.07
N SER A 127 4.05 -14.51 -3.79
CA SER A 127 4.14 -13.90 -2.48
C SER A 127 3.19 -12.72 -2.38
N GLU A 128 2.30 -12.77 -1.40
CA GLU A 128 1.34 -11.72 -1.05
C GLU A 128 1.79 -11.06 0.25
N GLY A 129 2.22 -9.82 0.16
CA GLY A 129 2.56 -9.00 1.31
C GLY A 129 1.37 -8.16 1.76
N ILE A 130 1.14 -8.13 3.07
CA ILE A 130 -0.06 -7.59 3.70
C ILE A 130 0.38 -6.57 4.76
N TYR A 131 -0.16 -5.36 4.65
CA TYR A 131 0.01 -4.32 5.67
C TYR A 131 -1.27 -3.50 5.85
N GLY A 132 -1.84 -3.54 7.05
CA GLY A 132 -3.13 -2.93 7.35
C GLY A 132 -4.26 -3.56 6.53
N ARG A 133 -4.80 -2.82 5.55
CA ARG A 133 -5.84 -3.28 4.61
C ARG A 133 -5.35 -3.32 3.16
N THR A 134 -4.04 -3.23 2.96
CA THR A 134 -3.43 -3.21 1.63
C THR A 134 -2.68 -4.52 1.44
N THR A 135 -2.98 -5.21 0.33
CA THR A 135 -2.26 -6.40 -0.11
C THR A 135 -1.58 -6.09 -1.45
N ARG A 136 -0.32 -6.49 -1.57
CA ARG A 136 0.44 -6.46 -2.83
C ARG A 136 0.99 -7.84 -3.09
N ALA A 137 1.06 -8.23 -4.36
CA ALA A 137 1.57 -9.53 -4.75
C ALA A 137 2.78 -9.36 -5.67
N VAL A 138 3.75 -10.24 -5.48
CA VAL A 138 4.90 -10.45 -6.36
C VAL A 138 4.88 -11.92 -6.77
N GLU A 139 5.05 -12.16 -8.05
CA GLU A 139 5.09 -13.52 -8.61
C GLU A 139 6.42 -13.71 -9.30
N VAL A 140 7.08 -14.83 -9.01
CA VAL A 140 8.35 -15.18 -9.63
C VAL A 140 8.37 -16.64 -10.02
N GLU A 141 9.17 -16.95 -11.04
CA GLU A 141 9.41 -18.30 -11.50
C GLU A 141 10.56 -18.93 -10.71
N VAL A 142 10.38 -20.18 -10.30
CA VAL A 142 11.42 -21.00 -9.67
C VAL A 142 12.03 -21.89 -10.75
N LYS A 143 13.30 -21.64 -11.07
CA LYS A 143 14.03 -22.49 -12.01
C LYS A 143 14.80 -23.55 -11.24
N HIS A 144 14.31 -24.77 -11.29
CA HIS A 144 15.05 -25.91 -10.75
C HIS A 144 16.29 -26.20 -11.64
N PRO A 145 17.47 -26.43 -11.05
CA PRO A 145 18.70 -26.76 -11.78
C PRO A 145 18.64 -28.14 -12.44
#